data_AF-A0A353ILM9-F1
#
_entry.id   AF-A0A353ILM9-F1
#
_cell.length_a   1.000
_cell.length_b   1.000
_cell.length_c   1.000
_cell.angle_alpha   90.00
_cell.angle_beta   90.00
_cell.angle_gamma   90.00
#
_symmetry.space_group_name_H-M   'P 1'
#
loop_
_entity.id
_entity.type
_entity.pdbx_description
1 polymer ?
#
loop_
_entity_poly.entity_id
_entity_poly.type
_entity_poly.pdbx_seq_one_letter_code
_entity_poly.pdbx_strand_id
1 'polypeptide(L)'
;YGVPPWQVVGSSGETEFRYWDSSPTLVKLPDLLFFDDGPGKAEGINHYIGRQPIFAFGNSIGDQEMLEWTANCKSLCFMGLVHHDDAKREYAYGPNSDVGRFPIELMEHALANGWNVVSMKEDWAQIFAWGKPESPVQPEPASETELNR
;
A
#
# COMPACT_ATOMS: atom_id res chain seq x y z
N TYR A 1 -0.90 0.94 -15.30
CA TYR A 1 -1.74 1.60 -14.27
C TYR A 1 -2.32 2.95 -14.70
N GLY A 2 -1.99 3.52 -15.87
CA GLY A 2 -2.59 4.78 -16.32
C GLY A 2 -2.17 6.03 -15.51
N VAL A 3 -1.19 5.89 -14.61
CA VAL A 3 -0.61 6.98 -13.82
C VAL A 3 0.56 7.59 -14.61
N PRO A 4 0.55 8.90 -14.89
CA PRO A 4 1.64 9.55 -15.61
C PRO A 4 2.90 9.66 -14.73
N PRO A 5 4.12 9.74 -15.32
CA PRO A 5 5.37 9.75 -14.56
C PRO A 5 5.48 10.86 -13.50
N TRP A 6 4.91 12.04 -13.76
CA TRP A 6 4.94 13.17 -12.81
C TRP A 6 3.96 13.02 -11.63
N GLN A 7 3.22 11.92 -11.56
CA GLN A 7 2.40 11.52 -10.41
C GLN A 7 2.97 10.28 -9.71
N VAL A 8 4.23 9.93 -10.00
CA VAL A 8 4.93 8.82 -9.36
C VAL A 8 6.00 9.39 -8.45
N VAL A 9 5.89 9.06 -7.16
CA VAL A 9 6.94 9.28 -6.15
C VAL A 9 7.56 7.92 -5.84
N GLY A 10 8.86 7.91 -5.61
CA GLY A 10 9.65 6.71 -5.38
C GLY A 10 11.08 7.06 -4.99
N SER A 11 11.82 6.06 -4.50
CA SER A 11 13.25 6.23 -4.20
C SER A 11 14.00 6.70 -5.44
N SER A 12 14.87 7.69 -5.28
CA SER A 12 15.60 8.32 -6.38
C SER A 12 17.09 8.42 -6.06
N GLY A 13 17.91 8.30 -7.12
CA GLY A 13 19.34 8.57 -7.04
C GLY A 13 19.65 10.00 -7.45
N GLU A 14 20.77 10.55 -7.00
CA GLU A 14 21.21 11.87 -7.42
C GLU A 14 21.47 11.92 -8.92
N THR A 15 21.26 13.10 -9.51
CA THR A 15 21.59 13.36 -10.91
C THR A 15 22.44 14.61 -11.03
N GLU A 16 23.38 14.57 -11.97
CA GLU A 16 24.22 15.72 -12.29
C GLU A 16 24.00 16.14 -13.73
N PHE A 17 23.81 17.43 -13.94
CA PHE A 17 23.80 18.02 -15.28
C PHE A 17 25.22 18.08 -15.84
N ARG A 18 25.44 17.41 -16.97
CA ARG A 18 26.73 17.35 -17.65
C ARG A 18 26.57 17.53 -19.15
N TYR A 19 27.63 17.99 -19.80
CA TYR A 19 27.75 17.88 -21.25
C TYR A 19 28.45 16.55 -21.58
N TRP A 20 27.78 15.68 -22.33
CA TRP A 20 28.35 14.46 -22.89
C TRP A 20 28.35 14.57 -24.42
N ASP A 21 29.52 14.47 -25.06
CA ASP A 21 29.68 14.69 -26.51
C ASP A 21 29.00 15.99 -27.00
N SER A 22 29.16 17.08 -26.26
CA SER A 22 28.52 18.39 -26.51
C SER A 22 26.99 18.43 -26.37
N SER A 23 26.36 17.38 -25.82
CA SER A 23 24.91 17.31 -25.57
C SER A 23 24.59 17.48 -24.07
N PRO A 24 23.70 18.44 -23.69
CA PRO A 24 23.27 18.61 -22.30
C PRO A 24 22.48 17.38 -21.83
N THR A 25 22.94 16.74 -20.76
CA THR A 25 22.46 15.43 -20.29
C THR A 25 22.40 15.41 -18.76
N LEU A 26 21.47 14.63 -18.19
CA LEU A 26 21.47 14.29 -16.77
C LEU A 26 22.09 12.90 -16.59
N VAL A 27 23.15 12.80 -15.77
CA VAL A 27 23.82 11.55 -15.46
C VAL A 27 23.45 11.11 -14.05
N LYS A 28 23.00 9.85 -13.89
CA LYS A 28 22.72 9.25 -12.58
C LYS A 28 24.02 8.97 -11.85
N LEU A 29 24.12 9.43 -10.61
CA LEU A 29 25.26 9.17 -9.72
C LEU A 29 25.03 7.90 -8.89
N PRO A 30 26.09 7.30 -8.32
CA PRO A 30 25.97 6.18 -7.39
C PRO A 30 25.51 6.60 -5.98
N ASP A 31 24.87 7.77 -5.87
CA ASP A 31 24.43 8.39 -4.62
C ASP A 31 22.90 8.38 -4.53
N LEU A 32 22.40 8.16 -3.32
CA LEU A 32 20.98 8.16 -3.01
C LEU A 32 20.51 9.59 -2.77
N LEU A 33 19.58 10.08 -3.58
CA LEU A 33 18.94 11.37 -3.35
C LEU A 33 17.82 11.25 -2.32
N PHE A 34 17.01 10.19 -2.43
CA PHE A 34 15.82 10.04 -1.64
C PHE A 34 15.42 8.57 -1.48
N PHE A 35 15.05 8.18 -0.26
CA PHE A 35 14.54 6.85 0.08
C PHE A 35 13.06 6.94 0.43
N ASP A 36 12.21 6.43 -0.45
CA ASP A 36 10.75 6.51 -0.36
C ASP A 36 10.16 5.29 0.36
N ASP A 37 10.52 5.11 1.62
CA ASP A 37 9.96 4.05 2.47
C ASP A 37 9.84 4.49 3.93
N GLY A 38 8.86 3.93 4.65
CA GLY A 38 8.53 4.33 6.02
C GLY A 38 8.23 5.84 6.12
N PRO A 39 8.89 6.58 7.03
CA PRO A 39 8.75 8.03 7.14
C PRO A 39 9.03 8.78 5.82
N GLY A 40 9.92 8.22 5.00
CA GLY A 40 10.26 8.76 3.69
C GLY A 40 9.02 8.94 2.81
N LYS A 41 8.03 8.05 2.86
CA LYS A 41 6.81 8.20 2.03
C LYS A 41 6.05 9.50 2.31
N ALA A 42 5.89 9.86 3.59
CA ALA A 42 5.24 11.11 3.97
C ALA A 42 6.07 12.33 3.55
N GLU A 43 7.38 12.28 3.78
CA GLU A 43 8.32 13.33 3.37
C GLU A 43 8.33 13.53 1.84
N GLY A 44 8.30 12.43 1.08
CA GLY A 44 8.33 12.41 -0.38
C GLY A 44 7.07 12.99 -0.98
N ILE A 45 5.90 12.59 -0.49
CA ILE A 45 4.64 13.22 -0.91
C ILE A 45 4.67 14.73 -0.63
N ASN A 46 5.10 15.15 0.56
CA ASN A 46 5.21 16.58 0.85
C ASN A 46 6.23 17.28 -0.07
N HIS A 47 7.37 16.67 -0.35
CA HIS A 47 8.43 17.27 -1.15
C HIS A 47 8.06 17.38 -2.63
N TYR A 48 7.57 16.30 -3.24
CA TYR A 48 7.33 16.22 -4.69
C TYR A 48 5.92 16.68 -5.09
N ILE A 49 4.92 16.53 -4.21
CA ILE A 49 3.52 16.89 -4.50
C ILE A 49 3.13 18.19 -3.77
N GLY A 50 3.70 18.45 -2.58
CA GLY A 50 3.42 19.67 -1.80
C GLY A 50 2.04 19.69 -1.15
N ARG A 51 1.38 18.53 -1.04
CA ARG A 51 0.01 18.41 -0.51
C ARG A 51 -0.13 17.17 0.35
N GLN A 52 -0.75 17.35 1.52
CA GLN A 52 -1.18 16.26 2.37
C GLN A 52 -2.32 15.49 1.67
N PRO A 53 -2.24 14.15 1.55
CA PRO A 53 -3.32 13.34 1.02
C PRO A 53 -4.56 13.39 1.92
N ILE A 54 -5.72 13.13 1.32
CA ILE A 54 -6.97 12.84 2.04
C ILE A 54 -7.39 11.37 1.88
N PHE A 55 -6.64 10.59 1.11
CA PHE A 55 -6.91 9.20 0.84
C PHE A 55 -5.57 8.51 0.57
N ALA A 56 -5.28 7.45 1.32
CA ALA A 56 -4.07 6.66 1.13
C ALA A 56 -4.36 5.17 1.39
N PHE A 57 -3.65 4.33 0.65
CA PHE A 57 -3.63 2.88 0.83
C PHE A 57 -2.19 2.39 0.92
N GLY A 58 -1.93 1.50 1.87
CA GLY A 58 -0.70 0.74 1.99
C GLY A 58 -0.97 -0.76 2.08
N ASN A 59 0.08 -1.56 2.26
CA ASN A 59 -0.04 -3.01 2.48
C ASN A 59 1.01 -3.54 3.47
N SER A 60 1.79 -2.66 4.10
CA SER A 60 2.92 -3.06 4.93
C SER A 60 3.25 -2.05 6.01
N ILE A 61 4.15 -2.44 6.92
CA ILE A 61 4.67 -1.54 7.96
C ILE A 61 5.37 -0.31 7.40
N GLY A 62 5.96 -0.39 6.20
CA GLY A 62 6.60 0.75 5.54
C GLY A 62 5.61 1.82 5.04
N ASP A 63 4.31 1.58 5.16
CA ASP A 63 3.25 2.53 4.82
C ASP A 63 2.67 3.25 6.05
N GLN A 64 3.08 2.88 7.27
CA GLN A 64 2.46 3.36 8.49
C GLN A 64 2.51 4.89 8.59
N GLU A 65 3.68 5.50 8.41
CA GLU A 65 3.84 6.95 8.55
C GLU A 65 3.11 7.73 7.45
N MET A 66 3.00 7.17 6.24
CA MET A 66 2.18 7.74 5.16
C MET A 66 0.69 7.79 5.56
N LEU A 67 0.18 6.70 6.15
CA LEU A 67 -1.20 6.60 6.60
C LEU A 67 -1.46 7.50 7.82
N GLU A 68 -0.54 7.54 8.79
CA GLU A 68 -0.61 8.46 9.94
C GLU A 68 -0.63 9.92 9.50
N TRP A 69 0.25 10.30 8.56
CA TRP A 69 0.26 11.67 8.05
C TRP A 69 -1.01 12.00 7.26
N THR A 70 -1.55 11.05 6.49
CA THR A 70 -2.85 11.20 5.81
C THR A 70 -4.00 11.36 6.81
N ALA A 71 -3.99 10.62 7.92
CA ALA A 71 -5.00 10.68 8.98
C ALA A 71 -5.04 12.03 9.70
N ASN A 72 -3.94 12.79 9.66
CA ASN A 72 -3.87 14.14 10.22
C ASN A 72 -4.49 15.22 9.29
N CYS A 73 -5.26 14.83 8.26
CA CYS A 73 -5.90 15.80 7.38
C CYS A 73 -7.00 16.59 8.13
N LYS A 74 -7.23 17.84 7.73
CA LYS A 74 -8.20 18.74 8.41
C LYS A 74 -9.67 18.41 8.12
N SER A 75 -9.95 17.47 7.22
CA SER A 75 -11.28 17.13 6.72
C SER A 75 -11.51 15.62 6.80
N LEU A 76 -12.48 15.10 6.05
CA LEU A 76 -12.63 13.65 5.88
C LEU A 76 -11.38 13.08 5.19
N CYS A 77 -10.65 12.20 5.89
CA CYS A 77 -9.57 11.39 5.35
C CYS A 77 -9.97 9.93 5.29
N PHE A 78 -9.29 9.15 4.45
CA PHE A 78 -9.39 7.71 4.40
C PHE A 78 -8.01 7.06 4.47
N MET A 79 -7.88 6.07 5.36
CA MET A 79 -6.69 5.24 5.52
C MET A 79 -7.08 3.79 5.24
N GLY A 80 -6.38 3.17 4.31
CA GLY A 80 -6.57 1.79 3.91
C GLY A 80 -5.30 0.97 4.04
N LEU A 81 -5.44 -0.27 4.48
CA LEU A 81 -4.40 -1.29 4.43
C LEU A 81 -4.94 -2.51 3.68
N VAL A 82 -4.16 -3.06 2.76
CA VAL A 82 -4.45 -4.36 2.14
C VAL A 82 -3.74 -5.44 2.94
N HIS A 83 -4.52 -6.36 3.50
CA HIS A 83 -4.03 -7.55 4.18
C HIS A 83 -3.99 -8.73 3.20
N HIS A 84 -2.78 -9.15 2.87
CA HIS A 84 -2.53 -10.30 2.00
C HIS A 84 -2.64 -11.60 2.80
N ASP A 85 -3.86 -12.14 2.87
CA ASP A 85 -4.22 -13.35 3.61
C ASP A 85 -4.74 -14.49 2.72
N ASP A 86 -4.58 -14.36 1.40
CA ASP A 86 -5.08 -15.32 0.43
C ASP A 86 -3.98 -16.10 -0.28
N ALA A 87 -3.46 -17.14 0.37
CA ALA A 87 -2.44 -18.03 -0.21
C ALA A 87 -2.93 -18.89 -1.39
N LYS A 88 -4.24 -18.88 -1.70
CA LYS A 88 -4.80 -19.68 -2.79
C LYS A 88 -4.86 -18.90 -4.10
N ARG A 89 -5.37 -17.66 -4.02
CA ARG A 89 -5.57 -16.78 -5.18
C ARG A 89 -4.42 -15.80 -5.35
N GLU A 90 -3.63 -15.55 -4.30
CA GLU A 90 -2.42 -14.74 -4.31
C GLU A 90 -1.41 -15.31 -3.29
N TYR A 91 -0.62 -14.46 -2.65
CA TYR A 91 0.29 -14.78 -1.58
C TYR A 91 -0.37 -14.46 -0.24
N ALA A 92 0.01 -15.21 0.79
CA ALA A 92 -0.24 -14.81 2.17
C ALA A 92 1.11 -14.49 2.83
N TYR A 93 1.27 -13.26 3.27
CA TYR A 93 2.47 -12.81 3.96
C TYR A 93 2.11 -12.03 5.22
N GLY A 94 2.96 -12.16 6.24
CA GLY A 94 2.66 -11.69 7.59
C GLY A 94 3.90 -11.12 8.29
N PRO A 95 3.99 -11.25 9.63
CA PRO A 95 5.00 -10.56 10.44
C PRO A 95 6.44 -10.91 10.09
N ASN A 96 6.69 -12.13 9.60
CA ASN A 96 8.03 -12.64 9.30
C ASN A 96 8.42 -12.49 7.82
N SER A 97 7.63 -11.79 7.01
CA SER A 97 7.97 -11.60 5.60
C SER A 97 9.10 -10.59 5.42
N ASP A 98 9.99 -10.85 4.47
CA ASP A 98 11.01 -9.89 4.01
C ASP A 98 10.43 -8.88 3.02
N VAL A 99 9.30 -9.20 2.40
CA VAL A 99 8.58 -8.35 1.44
C VAL A 99 7.17 -8.10 1.96
N GLY A 100 6.74 -6.84 2.00
CA GLY A 100 5.38 -6.49 2.45
C GLY A 100 5.12 -6.87 3.91
N ARG A 101 6.13 -6.78 4.78
CA ARG A 101 6.02 -7.18 6.19
C ARG A 101 4.78 -6.57 6.85
N PHE A 102 3.91 -7.42 7.36
CA PHE A 102 2.65 -7.03 8.00
C PHE A 102 2.63 -7.59 9.44
N PRO A 103 3.20 -6.84 10.41
CA PRO A 103 3.28 -7.27 11.80
C PRO A 103 1.93 -7.16 12.53
N ILE A 104 1.77 -7.88 13.63
CA ILE A 104 0.53 -7.84 14.45
C ILE A 104 0.31 -6.42 14.98
N GLU A 105 1.40 -5.75 15.35
CA GLU A 105 1.42 -4.39 15.84
C GLU A 105 0.84 -3.38 14.83
N LEU A 106 1.04 -3.61 13.52
CA LEU A 106 0.42 -2.79 12.47
C LEU A 106 -1.09 -3.02 12.41
N MET A 107 -1.54 -4.28 12.51
CA MET A 107 -2.97 -4.62 12.57
C MET A 107 -3.64 -3.94 13.78
N GLU A 108 -3.03 -4.07 14.95
CA GLU A 108 -3.54 -3.47 16.19
C GLU A 108 -3.57 -1.94 16.09
N HIS A 109 -2.52 -1.32 15.55
CA HIS A 109 -2.46 0.11 15.31
C HIS A 109 -3.57 0.58 14.35
N ALA A 110 -3.77 -0.14 13.24
CA ALA A 110 -4.81 0.17 12.27
C ALA A 110 -6.21 0.13 12.91
N LEU A 111 -6.52 -0.94 13.66
CA LEU A 111 -7.80 -1.07 14.35
C LEU A 111 -8.00 0.01 15.42
N ALA A 112 -6.95 0.31 16.20
CA ALA A 112 -7.01 1.33 17.26
C ALA A 112 -7.23 2.75 16.70
N ASN A 113 -6.72 3.03 15.50
CA ASN A 113 -6.85 4.33 14.84
C ASN A 113 -7.99 4.40 13.81
N GLY A 114 -8.82 3.35 13.71
CA GLY A 114 -9.98 3.32 12.81
C GLY A 114 -9.62 3.28 11.32
N TRP A 115 -8.45 2.73 10.98
CA TRP A 115 -8.07 2.49 9.59
C TRP A 115 -8.81 1.28 9.04
N ASN A 116 -9.08 1.29 7.73
CA ASN A 116 -9.77 0.18 7.07
C ASN A 116 -8.75 -0.86 6.64
N VAL A 117 -8.86 -2.08 7.17
CA VAL A 117 -8.04 -3.21 6.75
C VAL A 117 -8.87 -4.11 5.85
N VAL A 118 -8.42 -4.29 4.61
CA VAL A 118 -9.10 -5.06 3.57
C VAL A 118 -8.46 -6.44 3.48
N SER A 119 -9.24 -7.49 3.74
CA SER A 119 -8.81 -8.88 3.53
C SER A 119 -8.90 -9.23 2.05
N MET A 120 -7.79 -9.61 1.42
CA MET A 120 -7.83 -10.10 0.04
C MET A 120 -8.70 -11.35 -0.08
N LYS A 121 -8.67 -12.22 0.94
CA LYS A 121 -9.42 -13.48 0.94
C LYS A 121 -10.93 -13.27 1.02
N GLU A 122 -11.39 -12.43 1.93
CA GLU A 122 -12.80 -12.29 2.25
C GLU A 122 -13.49 -11.14 1.49
N ASP A 123 -12.77 -10.04 1.22
CA ASP A 123 -13.40 -8.82 0.68
C ASP A 123 -13.30 -8.70 -0.85
N TRP A 124 -12.35 -9.40 -1.47
CA TRP A 124 -12.16 -9.34 -2.93
C TRP A 124 -12.77 -10.57 -3.62
N ALA A 125 -13.78 -10.32 -4.46
CA ALA A 125 -14.36 -11.36 -5.31
C ALA A 125 -13.41 -11.84 -6.42
N GLN A 126 -12.46 -11.00 -6.82
CA GLN A 126 -11.50 -11.27 -7.88
C GLN A 126 -10.18 -10.55 -7.61
N ILE A 127 -9.06 -11.25 -7.76
CA ILE A 127 -7.72 -10.70 -7.55
C ILE A 127 -7.15 -10.10 -8.85
N PHE A 128 -7.14 -10.89 -9.94
CA PHE A 128 -6.52 -10.49 -11.20
C PHE A 128 -7.57 -10.21 -12.28
N ALA A 129 -7.42 -9.11 -13.01
CA ALA A 129 -8.37 -8.66 -14.04
C ALA A 129 -8.59 -9.68 -15.19
N TRP A 130 -7.63 -10.56 -15.43
CA TRP A 130 -7.71 -11.61 -16.45
C TRP A 130 -8.26 -12.96 -15.92
N GLY A 131 -8.45 -13.10 -14.61
CA GLY A 131 -9.05 -14.30 -14.00
C GLY A 131 -10.58 -14.32 -14.12
N LYS A 132 -11.19 -15.51 -14.06
CA LYS A 132 -12.64 -15.61 -13.80
C LYS A 132 -12.86 -15.38 -12.29
N PRO A 133 -13.82 -14.54 -11.87
CA PRO A 133 -14.17 -14.45 -10.46
C PRO A 133 -14.62 -15.83 -9.96
N GLU A 134 -14.06 -16.27 -8.83
CA GLU A 134 -14.64 -17.42 -8.13
C GLU A 134 -16.00 -16.99 -7.58
N SER A 135 -17.01 -17.84 -7.75
CA SER A 135 -18.31 -17.60 -7.15
C SER A 135 -18.13 -17.36 -5.65
N PRO A 136 -18.85 -16.40 -5.04
CA PRO A 136 -18.80 -16.19 -3.60
C PRO A 136 -18.99 -17.54 -2.88
N VAL A 137 -18.15 -17.85 -1.89
CA VAL A 137 -18.38 -18.98 -1.01
C VAL A 137 -19.74 -18.73 -0.35
N GLN A 138 -20.75 -19.50 -0.75
CA GLN A 138 -22.04 -19.40 -0.07
C GLN A 138 -21.80 -19.84 1.37
N PRO A 139 -22.28 -19.09 2.37
CA PRO A 139 -22.24 -19.57 3.74
C PRO A 139 -22.92 -20.94 3.77
N GLU A 140 -22.27 -21.93 4.41
CA GLU A 140 -22.88 -23.24 4.56
C GLU A 140 -24.27 -23.05 5.18
N PRO A 141 -25.33 -23.64 4.60
CA PRO A 141 -26.64 -23.58 5.23
C PRO A 141 -26.51 -24.19 6.62
N ALA A 142 -26.94 -23.44 7.64
CA ALA A 142 -26.98 -23.94 9.01
C ALA A 142 -27.62 -25.32 9.00
N SER A 143 -26.93 -26.31 9.57
CA SER A 143 -27.50 -27.66 9.66
C SER A 143 -28.84 -27.56 10.39
N GLU A 144 -29.87 -28.26 9.91
CA GLU A 144 -31.22 -28.31 10.51
C GLU A 144 -31.22 -28.76 11.99
N THR A 145 -30.06 -29.17 12.52
CA THR A 145 -29.84 -29.52 13.92
C THR A 145 -29.77 -28.32 14.88
N GLU A 146 -29.55 -27.09 14.39
CA GLU A 146 -29.45 -25.89 15.25
C GLU A 146 -30.74 -25.06 15.36
N LEU A 147 -31.79 -25.40 14.59
CA LEU A 147 -33.10 -24.72 14.69
C LEU A 147 -34.09 -25.39 15.66
N ASN A 148 -33.71 -26.53 16.24
CA ASN A 148 -34.57 -27.36 17.12
C ASN A 148 -33.94 -27.62 18.52
N ARG A 149 -33.18 -26.67 19.08
CA ARG A 149 -32.72 -26.71 20.47
C ARG A 149 -33.06 -25.44 21.22
#